data_AF-E0WTQ8-F1
#
_entry.id   AF-E0WTQ8-F1
#
_cell.length_a   1.000
_cell.length_b   1.000
_cell.length_c   1.000
_cell.angle_alpha   90.00
_cell.angle_beta   90.00
_cell.angle_gamma   90.00
#
_symmetry.space_group_name_H-M   'P 1'
#
loop_
_entity.id
_entity.type
_entity.pdbx_description
1 polymer ?
#
loop_
_entity_poly.entity_id
_entity_poly.type
_entity_poly.pdbx_seq_one_letter_code
_entity_poly.pdbx_strand_id
1 'polypeptide(L)'
;MRELRTHFAAKLQALGYDVKATHKQDFSLKNSIKSEPDNLRNRYEVVDFGKTNYQFYIKNKEVPFIKYRTLKSQKEVTIWGKELQQEMIRERIMKGSLIKIKKGGVTKVKVPIFSEEGSILGYKEAKKNQWKLENLEITGIDRNVMREKEEILFDTNRQSTQLNKKREFTKNKAVILKNAINQDEEKRRFGLGFSFG
;
A
#
# COMPACT_ATOMS: atom_id res chain seq x y z
N MET A 1 -3.63 8.71 -45.67
CA MET A 1 -2.24 8.21 -45.48
C MET A 1 -2.12 6.95 -44.61
N ARG A 2 -3.05 6.68 -43.68
CA ARG A 2 -3.04 5.45 -42.86
C ARG A 2 -3.27 4.20 -43.71
N GLU A 3 -4.35 4.20 -44.49
CA GLU A 3 -4.78 3.09 -45.37
C GLU A 3 -3.71 2.71 -46.40
N LEU A 4 -3.07 3.71 -47.02
CA LEU A 4 -2.00 3.48 -48.00
C LEU A 4 -0.83 2.68 -47.38
N ARG A 5 -0.41 3.01 -46.16
CA ARG A 5 0.65 2.28 -45.45
C ARG A 5 0.22 0.86 -45.09
N THR A 6 -1.03 0.67 -44.70
CA THR A 6 -1.58 -0.65 -44.38
C THR A 6 -1.64 -1.54 -45.62
N HIS A 7 -2.16 -1.03 -46.74
CA HIS A 7 -2.21 -1.76 -48.00
C HIS A 7 -0.82 -2.07 -48.57
N PHE A 8 0.12 -1.13 -48.44
CA PHE A 8 1.49 -1.35 -48.89
C PHE A 8 2.21 -2.43 -48.07
N ALA A 9 2.08 -2.41 -46.74
CA ALA A 9 2.64 -3.45 -45.88
C ALA A 9 2.02 -4.83 -46.17
N ALA A 10 0.70 -4.90 -46.40
CA ALA A 10 0.02 -6.14 -46.75
C ALA A 10 0.54 -6.73 -48.09
N LYS A 11 0.81 -5.88 -49.09
CA LYS A 11 1.42 -6.34 -50.35
C LYS A 11 2.84 -6.88 -50.17
N LEU A 12 3.65 -6.27 -49.31
CA LEU A 12 5.00 -6.75 -49.01
C LEU A 12 4.98 -8.06 -48.21
N GLN A 13 4.05 -8.22 -47.28
CA GLN A 13 3.81 -9.49 -46.58
C GLN A 13 3.42 -10.61 -47.55
N ALA A 14 2.55 -10.32 -48.53
CA ALA A 14 2.17 -11.29 -49.56
C ALA A 14 3.35 -11.72 -50.46
N LEU A 15 4.40 -10.90 -50.54
CA LEU A 15 5.65 -11.21 -51.25
C LEU A 15 6.69 -11.92 -50.36
N GLY A 16 6.34 -12.25 -49.11
CA GLY A 16 7.19 -13.00 -48.19
C GLY A 16 8.06 -12.15 -47.26
N TYR A 17 7.88 -10.83 -47.25
CA TYR A 17 8.65 -9.93 -46.37
C TYR A 17 7.95 -9.75 -45.00
N ASP A 18 8.68 -9.92 -43.90
CA ASP A 18 8.18 -9.66 -42.54
C ASP A 18 8.20 -8.16 -42.22
N VAL A 19 7.14 -7.46 -42.62
CA VAL A 19 6.96 -6.03 -42.39
C VAL A 19 5.59 -5.75 -41.77
N LYS A 20 5.46 -4.68 -40.99
CA LYS A 20 4.18 -4.21 -40.44
C LYS A 20 4.02 -2.70 -40.61
N ALA A 21 2.80 -2.25 -40.86
CA ALA A 21 2.51 -0.82 -40.97
C ALA A 21 2.51 -0.15 -39.59
N THR A 22 3.39 0.84 -39.40
CA THR A 22 3.39 1.68 -38.18
C THR A 22 2.61 2.97 -38.44
N HIS A 23 1.66 3.26 -37.55
CA HIS A 23 0.84 4.48 -37.60
C HIS A 23 1.24 5.45 -36.48
N LYS A 24 1.36 6.74 -36.79
CA LYS A 24 1.42 7.78 -35.75
C LYS A 24 0.01 7.92 -35.14
N GLN A 25 -0.10 7.85 -33.81
CA GLN A 25 -1.38 8.08 -33.13
C GLN A 25 -1.81 9.53 -33.31
N ASP A 26 -3.04 9.76 -33.78
CA ASP A 26 -3.64 11.10 -33.81
C ASP A 26 -3.93 11.57 -32.39
N PHE A 27 -3.10 12.49 -31.89
CA PHE A 27 -3.24 13.07 -30.57
C PHE A 27 -4.49 13.95 -30.44
N SER A 28 -4.98 14.54 -31.55
CA SER A 28 -6.18 15.39 -31.52
C SER A 28 -7.45 14.58 -31.24
N LEU A 29 -7.58 13.37 -31.80
CA LEU A 29 -8.72 12.47 -31.55
C LEU A 29 -8.78 12.00 -30.08
N LYS A 30 -7.61 11.81 -29.46
CA LYS A 30 -7.51 11.46 -28.04
C LYS A 30 -7.94 12.62 -27.13
N ASN A 31 -7.79 13.86 -27.58
CA ASN A 31 -8.21 15.04 -26.85
C ASN A 31 -9.71 15.33 -27.04
N SER A 32 -10.29 15.06 -28.22
CA SER A 32 -11.73 15.20 -28.45
C SER A 32 -12.55 14.13 -27.71
N ILE A 33 -12.06 12.89 -27.61
CA ILE A 33 -12.69 11.83 -26.79
C ILE A 33 -12.62 12.14 -25.28
N LYS A 34 -11.70 13.02 -24.86
CA LYS A 34 -11.53 13.44 -23.46
C LYS A 34 -12.33 14.71 -23.10
N SER A 35 -13.11 15.28 -24.02
CA SER A 35 -13.72 16.61 -23.80
C SER A 35 -14.88 16.58 -22.78
N GLU A 36 -15.56 15.46 -22.62
CA GLU A 36 -16.54 15.31 -21.53
C GLU A 36 -15.85 14.91 -20.22
N PRO A 37 -16.04 15.67 -19.13
CA PRO A 37 -15.54 15.27 -17.83
C PRO A 37 -16.23 13.97 -17.44
N ASP A 38 -15.45 12.88 -17.31
CA ASP A 38 -15.94 11.58 -16.86
C ASP A 38 -16.64 11.76 -15.49
N ASN A 39 -17.97 11.83 -15.50
CA ASN A 39 -18.80 12.14 -14.33
C ASN A 39 -18.62 11.11 -13.20
N LEU A 40 -18.06 9.94 -13.51
CA LEU A 40 -17.77 8.84 -12.59
C LEU A 40 -16.37 8.94 -11.96
N ARG A 41 -15.54 9.90 -12.39
CA ARG A 41 -14.17 10.04 -11.92
C ARG A 41 -14.14 10.38 -10.43
N ASN A 42 -13.36 9.60 -9.68
CA ASN A 42 -13.21 9.72 -8.22
C ASN A 42 -14.50 9.50 -7.42
N ARG A 43 -15.52 8.87 -8.02
CA ARG A 43 -16.71 8.40 -7.32
C ARG A 43 -16.60 6.90 -7.11
N TYR A 44 -16.90 6.47 -5.89
CA TYR A 44 -16.75 5.09 -5.46
C TYR A 44 -17.98 4.67 -4.66
N GLU A 45 -18.33 3.41 -4.76
CA GLU A 45 -19.38 2.79 -3.96
C GLU A 45 -18.74 2.03 -2.80
N VAL A 46 -19.26 2.20 -1.59
CA VAL A 46 -18.76 1.48 -0.42
C VAL A 46 -19.29 0.05 -0.42
N VAL A 47 -18.37 -0.92 -0.47
CA VAL A 47 -18.71 -2.35 -0.40
C VAL A 47 -18.77 -2.82 1.04
N ASP A 48 -17.74 -2.47 1.82
CA ASP A 48 -17.62 -2.87 3.21
C ASP A 48 -16.73 -1.90 3.97
N PHE A 49 -16.91 -1.81 5.29
CA PHE A 49 -16.09 -0.97 6.14
C PHE A 49 -16.16 -1.46 7.59
N GLY A 50 -15.12 -1.14 8.37
CA GLY A 50 -15.09 -1.53 9.78
C GLY A 50 -13.68 -1.54 10.34
N LYS A 51 -13.47 -2.38 11.35
CA LYS A 51 -12.16 -2.67 11.94
C LYS A 51 -11.89 -4.15 11.80
N THR A 52 -10.70 -4.49 11.31
CA THR A 52 -10.23 -5.87 11.23
C THR A 52 -8.70 -5.89 11.16
N ASN A 53 -8.09 -7.06 11.25
CA ASN A 53 -6.64 -7.20 11.17
C ASN A 53 -6.12 -6.72 9.81
N TYR A 54 -5.01 -5.98 9.80
CA TYR A 54 -4.42 -5.45 8.57
C TYR A 54 -4.19 -6.55 7.53
N GLN A 55 -4.63 -6.30 6.28
CA GLN A 55 -4.61 -7.27 5.18
C GLN A 55 -5.39 -8.57 5.47
N PHE A 56 -6.31 -8.56 6.46
CA PHE A 56 -7.09 -9.72 6.90
C PHE A 56 -6.26 -10.87 7.48
N TYR A 57 -5.00 -10.62 7.88
CA TYR A 57 -4.18 -11.61 8.57
C TYR A 57 -4.35 -11.50 10.07
N ILE A 58 -4.86 -12.55 10.72
CA ILE A 58 -5.15 -12.59 12.17
C ILE A 58 -3.94 -12.16 13.04
N LYS A 59 -2.71 -12.42 12.58
CA LYS A 59 -1.47 -12.04 13.28
C LYS A 59 -1.24 -10.53 13.37
N ASN A 60 -1.90 -9.74 12.51
CA ASN A 60 -1.70 -8.31 12.42
C ASN A 60 -2.60 -7.55 13.38
N LYS A 61 -2.22 -6.31 13.71
CA LYS A 61 -3.06 -5.43 14.52
C LYS A 61 -4.35 -5.08 13.78
N GLU A 62 -5.44 -4.96 14.52
CA GLU A 62 -6.69 -4.43 14.00
C GLU A 62 -6.55 -2.95 13.64
N VAL A 63 -6.94 -2.62 12.41
CA VAL A 63 -6.88 -1.27 11.86
C VAL A 63 -8.21 -0.99 11.15
N PRO A 64 -8.75 0.23 11.25
CA PRO A 64 -9.92 0.60 10.46
C PRO A 64 -9.63 0.50 8.97
N PHE A 65 -10.62 0.04 8.22
CA PHE A 65 -10.55 -0.12 6.76
C PHE A 65 -11.85 0.33 6.10
N ILE A 66 -11.73 0.68 4.83
CA ILE A 66 -12.87 0.84 3.93
C ILE A 66 -12.53 0.15 2.61
N LYS A 67 -13.46 -0.70 2.16
CA LYS A 67 -13.45 -1.39 0.88
C LYS A 67 -14.46 -0.70 -0.03
N TYR A 68 -13.99 -0.25 -1.17
CA TYR A 68 -14.82 0.46 -2.13
C TYR A 68 -14.64 -0.11 -3.53
N ARG A 69 -15.67 0.09 -4.37
CA ARG A 69 -15.72 -0.33 -5.76
C ARG A 69 -15.71 0.89 -6.68
N THR A 70 -14.86 0.85 -7.70
CA THR A 70 -14.85 1.88 -8.74
C THR A 70 -16.06 1.73 -9.65
N LEU A 71 -16.84 2.79 -9.87
CA LEU A 71 -18.04 2.71 -10.72
C LEU A 71 -17.69 2.36 -12.18
N LYS A 72 -16.56 2.85 -12.68
CA LYS A 72 -16.11 2.63 -14.06
C LYS A 72 -15.58 1.23 -14.33
N SER A 73 -14.66 0.76 -13.50
CA SER A 73 -13.96 -0.52 -13.71
C SER A 73 -14.48 -1.68 -12.84
N GLN A 74 -15.48 -1.43 -11.98
CA GLN A 74 -16.01 -2.40 -11.01
C GLN A 74 -14.93 -3.07 -10.13
N LYS A 75 -13.74 -2.47 -10.06
CA LYS A 75 -12.60 -2.97 -9.30
C LYS A 75 -12.75 -2.60 -7.83
N GLU A 76 -12.54 -3.58 -6.97
CA GLU A 76 -12.52 -3.38 -5.53
C GLU A 76 -11.13 -3.00 -5.03
N VAL A 77 -11.08 -2.01 -4.14
CA VAL A 77 -9.86 -1.55 -3.50
C VAL A 77 -10.13 -1.40 -2.01
N THR A 78 -9.18 -1.87 -1.20
CA THR A 78 -9.22 -1.71 0.26
C THR A 78 -8.16 -0.72 0.69
N ILE A 79 -8.55 0.29 1.45
CA ILE A 79 -7.63 1.22 2.11
C ILE A 79 -7.70 1.05 3.62
N TRP A 80 -6.57 1.30 4.27
CA TRP A 80 -6.36 1.11 5.71
C TRP A 80 -5.83 2.41 6.30
N GLY A 81 -6.29 2.77 7.49
CA GLY A 81 -5.87 3.99 8.17
C GLY A 81 -6.61 4.19 9.48
N LYS A 82 -5.90 4.66 10.52
CA LYS A 82 -6.54 4.90 11.83
C LYS A 82 -7.56 6.03 11.76
N GLU A 83 -7.25 7.07 10.99
CA GLU A 83 -8.09 8.25 10.81
C GLU A 83 -9.37 7.97 10.01
N LEU A 84 -9.42 6.86 9.26
CA LEU A 84 -10.61 6.48 8.51
C LEU A 84 -11.82 6.29 9.43
N GLN A 85 -11.63 5.80 10.67
CA GLN A 85 -12.76 5.58 11.56
C GLN A 85 -13.53 6.87 11.86
N GLN A 86 -12.82 7.94 12.20
CA GLN A 86 -13.44 9.24 12.50
C GLN A 86 -14.11 9.82 11.25
N GLU A 87 -13.45 9.69 10.09
CA GLU A 87 -13.99 10.14 8.81
C GLU A 87 -15.27 9.39 8.43
N MET A 88 -15.32 8.07 8.61
CA MET A 88 -16.50 7.24 8.32
C MET A 88 -17.69 7.58 9.22
N ILE A 89 -17.44 7.81 10.52
CA ILE A 89 -18.48 8.21 11.48
C ILE A 89 -19.02 9.60 11.12
N ARG A 90 -18.14 10.56 10.83
CA ARG A 90 -18.54 11.94 10.47
C ARG A 90 -19.36 11.98 9.18
N GLU A 91 -18.90 11.26 8.16
CA GLU A 91 -19.56 11.19 6.85
C GLU A 91 -20.79 10.23 6.84
N ARG A 92 -21.12 9.62 7.99
CA ARG A 92 -22.23 8.66 8.18
C ARG A 92 -22.26 7.59 7.08
N ILE A 93 -21.10 7.01 6.81
CA ILE A 93 -20.94 6.06 5.71
C ILE A 93 -21.72 4.77 6.01
N MET A 94 -22.45 4.29 5.00
CA MET A 94 -23.13 3.01 5.00
C MET A 94 -22.65 2.15 3.84
N LYS A 95 -22.97 0.86 3.87
CA LYS A 95 -22.74 -0.02 2.71
C LYS A 95 -23.64 0.43 1.57
N GLY A 96 -23.09 0.53 0.37
CA GLY A 96 -23.74 1.09 -0.81
C GLY A 96 -23.58 2.59 -0.99
N SER A 97 -23.10 3.34 0.01
CA SER A 97 -22.96 4.80 -0.11
C SER A 97 -21.99 5.21 -1.21
N LEU A 98 -22.36 6.25 -1.95
CA LEU A 98 -21.51 6.94 -2.92
C LEU A 98 -20.56 7.93 -2.25
N ILE A 99 -19.27 7.64 -2.33
CA ILE A 99 -18.23 8.43 -1.67
C ILE A 99 -17.16 8.93 -2.66
N LYS A 100 -16.48 9.99 -2.26
CA LYS A 100 -15.25 10.47 -2.87
C LYS A 100 -14.12 10.35 -1.87
N ILE A 101 -13.04 9.69 -2.31
CA ILE A 101 -11.87 9.45 -1.48
C ILE A 101 -10.73 10.32 -2.00
N LYS A 102 -10.12 11.10 -1.11
CA LYS A 102 -8.92 11.88 -1.41
C LYS A 102 -7.81 11.58 -0.41
N LYS A 103 -6.58 11.50 -0.90
CA LYS A 103 -5.40 11.53 -0.05
C LYS A 103 -5.16 12.98 0.37
N GLY A 104 -5.52 13.31 1.61
CA GLY A 104 -5.49 14.68 2.14
C GLY A 104 -4.07 15.22 2.37
N GLY A 105 -3.09 14.34 2.58
CA GLY A 105 -1.69 14.71 2.78
C GLY A 105 -0.85 13.59 3.39
N VAL A 106 0.37 13.93 3.80
CA VAL A 106 1.26 13.05 4.55
C VAL A 106 1.65 13.77 5.83
N THR A 107 1.24 13.24 6.98
CA THR A 107 1.68 13.76 8.29
C THR A 107 2.97 13.07 8.71
N LYS A 108 3.88 13.85 9.30
CA LYS A 108 5.02 13.31 10.03
C LYS A 108 4.55 12.87 11.41
N VAL A 109 4.94 11.68 11.80
CA VAL A 109 4.62 11.07 13.10
C VAL A 109 5.93 10.62 13.72
N LYS A 110 6.15 10.96 14.99
CA LYS A 110 7.33 10.53 15.75
C LYS A 110 7.06 9.14 16.35
N VAL A 111 7.93 8.19 16.04
CA VAL A 111 7.88 6.80 16.54
C VAL A 111 9.05 6.60 17.50
N PRO A 112 8.82 6.27 18.78
CA PRO A 112 9.91 6.08 19.74
C PRO A 112 10.82 4.90 19.33
N ILE A 113 12.13 5.10 19.47
CA ILE A 113 13.18 4.09 19.33
C ILE A 113 13.58 3.69 20.75
N PHE A 114 13.56 2.38 21.03
CA PHE A 114 13.84 1.84 22.36
C PHE A 114 15.23 1.20 22.46
N SER A 115 15.90 1.43 23.59
CA SER A 115 17.10 0.70 24.03
C SER A 115 16.77 -0.75 24.40
N GLU A 116 17.77 -1.62 24.57
CA GLU A 116 17.58 -3.01 25.01
C GLU A 116 16.93 -3.13 26.41
N GLU A 117 17.11 -2.11 27.23
CA GLU A 117 16.52 -1.98 28.57
C GLU A 117 15.07 -1.46 28.56
N GLY A 118 14.57 -1.00 27.40
CA GLY A 118 13.21 -0.48 27.24
C GLY A 118 13.08 1.04 27.40
N SER A 119 14.17 1.76 27.73
CA SER A 119 14.20 3.22 27.77
C SER A 119 14.12 3.83 26.36
N ILE A 120 13.49 5.01 26.24
CA ILE A 120 13.38 5.73 24.96
C ILE A 120 14.74 6.34 24.61
N LEU A 121 15.37 5.83 23.56
CA LEU A 121 16.66 6.30 23.05
C LEU A 121 16.50 7.52 22.11
N GLY A 122 15.32 7.68 21.51
CA GLY A 122 15.01 8.79 20.60
C GLY A 122 13.72 8.57 19.83
N TYR A 123 13.46 9.40 18.81
CA TYR A 123 12.28 9.30 17.96
C TYR A 123 12.66 9.21 16.48
N LYS A 124 12.07 8.26 15.75
CA LYS A 124 12.13 8.16 14.30
C LYS A 124 10.96 8.89 13.67
N GLU A 125 11.21 9.75 12.68
CA GLU A 125 10.14 10.32 11.86
C GLU A 125 9.59 9.27 10.88
N ALA A 126 8.28 9.05 10.92
CA ALA A 126 7.54 8.23 9.97
C ALA A 126 6.51 9.08 9.22
N LYS A 127 6.29 8.75 7.95
CA LYS A 127 5.29 9.40 7.10
C LYS A 127 4.01 8.58 7.13
N LYS A 128 2.89 9.18 7.54
CA LYS A 128 1.56 8.56 7.54
C LYS A 128 0.67 9.27 6.53
N ASN A 129 0.06 8.51 5.62
CA ASN A 129 -0.94 9.07 4.71
C ASN A 129 -2.17 9.48 5.53
N GLN A 130 -2.78 10.60 5.16
CA GLN A 130 -4.09 10.98 5.67
C GLN A 130 -5.13 10.80 4.59
N TRP A 131 -6.21 10.10 4.94
CA TRP A 131 -7.38 9.99 4.08
C TRP A 131 -8.42 11.06 4.42
N LYS A 132 -9.14 11.50 3.38
CA LYS A 132 -10.32 12.34 3.47
C LYS A 132 -11.43 11.61 2.75
N LEU A 133 -12.54 11.40 3.46
CA LEU A 133 -13.76 10.83 2.89
C LEU A 133 -14.78 11.96 2.74
N GLU A 134 -15.56 11.88 1.68
CA GLU A 134 -16.66 12.80 1.39
C GLU A 134 -17.83 11.95 0.90
N ASN A 135 -18.91 11.92 1.67
CA ASN A 135 -20.16 11.30 1.25
C ASN A 135 -20.88 12.23 0.27
N LEU A 136 -21.25 11.70 -0.89
CA LEU A 136 -21.89 12.45 -1.98
C LEU A 136 -23.42 12.46 -1.84
N GLU A 137 -23.99 11.60 -1.01
CA GLU A 137 -25.44 11.48 -0.79
C GLU A 137 -25.95 12.42 0.29
N ILE A 138 -25.06 12.91 1.17
CA ILE A 138 -25.42 13.73 2.32
C ILE A 138 -24.86 15.14 2.14
N THR A 139 -25.75 16.12 2.24
CA THR A 139 -25.42 17.56 2.25
C THR A 139 -25.49 18.10 3.68
N GLY A 140 -24.77 19.19 3.97
CA GLY A 140 -24.82 19.88 5.28
C GLY A 140 -23.91 19.33 6.38
N ILE A 141 -22.99 18.40 6.07
CA ILE A 141 -21.96 17.96 7.02
C ILE A 141 -20.89 19.06 7.14
N ASP A 142 -20.58 19.49 8.36
CA ASP A 142 -19.45 20.38 8.59
C ASP A 142 -18.12 19.62 8.37
N ARG A 143 -17.42 20.04 7.32
CA ARG A 143 -16.15 19.43 6.88
C ARG A 143 -14.94 20.23 7.35
N ASN A 144 -15.15 21.36 8.03
CA ASN A 144 -14.09 22.27 8.45
C ASN A 144 -13.57 21.93 9.85
N VAL A 145 -13.07 20.70 10.02
CA VAL A 145 -12.46 20.29 11.30
C VAL A 145 -10.96 20.53 11.25
N MET A 146 -10.47 21.42 12.11
CA MET A 146 -9.05 21.55 12.43
C MET A 146 -8.58 20.23 13.06
N ARG A 147 -7.76 19.48 12.33
CA ARG A 147 -7.12 18.27 12.87
C ARG A 147 -6.01 18.72 13.81
N GLU A 148 -6.08 18.36 15.08
CA GLU A 148 -4.99 18.57 16.02
C GLU A 148 -3.69 17.97 15.45
N LYS A 149 -2.63 18.79 15.46
CA LYS A 149 -1.31 18.42 14.96
C LYS A 149 -0.56 17.61 16.01
N GLU A 150 0.03 16.51 15.53
CA GLU A 150 0.97 15.61 16.23
C GLU A 150 0.35 14.61 17.22
N GLU A 151 -0.12 13.48 16.69
CA GLU A 151 -0.27 12.26 17.50
C GLU A 151 1.12 11.68 17.81
N ILE A 152 1.57 11.78 19.06
CA ILE A 152 2.67 10.95 19.57
C ILE A 152 2.09 9.55 19.85
N LEU A 153 2.50 8.54 19.09
CA LEU A 153 2.06 7.16 19.31
C LEU A 153 2.74 6.55 20.54
N PHE A 154 2.30 6.93 21.74
CA PHE A 154 2.58 6.22 22.98
C PHE A 154 1.49 5.15 23.21
N ASP A 155 1.87 3.87 23.15
CA ASP A 155 0.97 2.75 23.39
C ASP A 155 1.76 1.69 24.18
N THR A 156 1.66 1.68 25.52
CA THR A 156 2.51 0.89 26.45
C THR A 156 2.47 -0.61 26.16
N ASN A 157 1.31 -1.15 25.76
CA ASN A 157 1.16 -2.55 25.38
C ASN A 157 1.88 -2.89 24.06
N ARG A 158 1.99 -1.92 23.17
CA ARG A 158 2.78 -2.07 21.94
C ARG A 158 4.28 -2.15 22.26
N GLN A 159 4.73 -1.47 23.32
CA GLN A 159 6.13 -1.44 23.75
C GLN A 159 6.59 -2.80 24.27
N SER A 160 5.84 -3.40 25.20
CA SER A 160 6.15 -4.73 25.76
C SER A 160 6.20 -5.80 24.67
N THR A 161 5.23 -5.78 23.75
CA THR A 161 5.18 -6.71 22.63
C THR A 161 6.37 -6.54 21.68
N GLN A 162 6.78 -5.30 21.40
CA GLN A 162 7.91 -5.02 20.52
C GLN A 162 9.25 -5.39 21.15
N LEU A 163 9.41 -5.17 22.45
CA LEU A 163 10.59 -5.60 23.22
C LEU A 163 10.71 -7.12 23.28
N ASN A 164 9.60 -7.83 23.54
CA ASN A 164 9.59 -9.29 23.55
C ASN A 164 9.98 -9.88 22.19
N LYS A 165 9.40 -9.36 21.09
CA LYS A 165 9.78 -9.77 19.73
C LYS A 165 11.25 -9.49 19.42
N LYS A 166 11.80 -8.35 19.87
CA LYS A 166 13.22 -8.03 19.70
C LYS A 166 14.10 -9.01 20.49
N ARG A 167 13.75 -9.33 21.73
CA ARG A 167 14.45 -10.31 22.58
C ARG A 167 14.41 -11.72 22.00
N GLU A 168 13.26 -12.15 21.48
CA GLU A 168 13.13 -13.44 20.79
C GLU A 168 14.01 -13.48 19.53
N PHE A 169 14.00 -12.41 18.74
CA PHE A 169 14.84 -12.31 17.56
C PHE A 169 16.34 -12.35 17.90
N THR A 170 16.80 -11.63 18.93
CA THR A 170 18.21 -11.68 19.35
C THR A 170 18.61 -13.05 19.86
N LYS A 171 17.76 -13.72 20.65
CA LYS A 171 17.97 -15.10 21.08
C LYS A 171 18.08 -16.06 19.90
N ASN A 172 17.13 -16.00 18.96
CA ASN A 172 17.11 -16.86 17.78
C ASN A 172 18.34 -16.60 16.89
N LYS A 173 18.72 -15.34 16.69
CA LYS A 173 19.93 -14.97 15.95
C LYS A 173 21.19 -15.54 16.61
N ALA A 174 21.29 -15.48 17.94
CA ALA A 174 22.43 -16.03 18.68
C ALA A 174 22.50 -17.56 18.57
N VAL A 175 21.36 -18.26 18.60
CA VAL A 175 21.29 -19.71 18.39
C VAL A 175 21.73 -20.08 16.98
N ILE A 176 21.23 -19.37 15.96
CA ILE A 176 21.62 -19.61 14.55
C ILE A 176 23.12 -19.38 14.36
N LEU A 177 23.68 -18.31 14.93
CA LEU A 177 25.12 -18.03 14.89
C LEU A 177 25.94 -19.12 15.57
N LYS A 178 25.54 -19.58 16.77
CA LYS A 178 26.23 -20.68 17.46
C LYS A 178 26.20 -21.96 16.66
N ASN A 179 25.06 -22.31 16.06
CA ASN A 179 24.95 -23.49 15.23
C ASN A 179 25.82 -23.40 13.96
N ALA A 180 25.89 -22.21 13.33
CA ALA A 180 26.77 -21.98 12.19
C ALA A 180 28.25 -22.10 12.57
N ILE A 181 28.66 -21.55 13.71
CA ILE A 181 30.03 -21.66 14.23
C ILE A 181 30.37 -23.13 14.52
N ASN A 182 29.48 -23.87 15.19
CA ASN A 182 29.70 -25.29 15.50
C ASN A 182 29.82 -26.13 14.22
N GLN A 183 28.99 -25.86 13.19
CA GLN A 183 29.10 -26.53 11.89
C GLN A 183 30.40 -26.21 11.16
N ASP A 184 30.89 -24.97 11.24
CA ASP A 184 32.18 -24.59 10.66
C ASP A 184 33.36 -25.21 11.44
N GLU A 185 33.27 -25.33 12.76
CA GLU A 185 34.26 -26.02 13.59
C GLU A 185 34.29 -27.53 13.32
N GLU A 186 33.13 -28.18 13.16
CA GLU A 186 33.05 -29.58 12.75
C GLU A 186 33.67 -29.79 11.37
N LYS A 187 33.36 -28.92 10.38
CA LYS A 187 34.00 -28.98 9.05
C LYS A 187 35.51 -28.79 9.11
N ARG A 188 36.03 -27.92 9.99
CA ARG A 188 37.48 -27.74 10.20
C ARG A 188 38.12 -28.95 10.89
N ARG A 189 37.40 -29.60 11.81
CA ARG A 189 37.85 -30.80 12.52
C ARG A 189 37.87 -32.05 11.63
N PHE A 190 36.90 -32.19 10.72
CA PHE A 190 36.82 -33.31 9.78
C PHE A 190 37.47 -33.03 8.41
N GLY A 191 37.90 -31.80 8.14
CA GLY A 191 38.51 -31.36 6.87
C GLY A 191 40.04 -31.51 6.75
N LEU A 192 40.72 -32.02 7.78
CA LEU A 192 42.15 -32.36 7.73
C LEU A 192 42.30 -33.88 7.61
N GLY A 193 42.03 -34.42 6.42
CA GLY A 193 42.08 -35.86 6.23
C GLY A 193 41.96 -36.37 4.81
N PHE A 194 42.48 -35.66 3.79
CA PHE A 194 42.84 -36.29 2.51
C PHE A 194 43.99 -35.53 1.85
N SER A 195 45.21 -35.93 2.20
CA SER A 195 46.39 -35.77 1.34
C SER A 195 46.92 -37.18 1.08
N PHE A 196 46.62 -37.72 -0.11
CA PHE A 196 47.38 -38.81 -0.71
C PHE A 196 48.02 -38.24 -1.96
N GLY A 197 49.35 -38.09 -1.90
CA GLY A 197 50.27 -37.79 -2.99
C GLY A 197 51.60 -38.38 -2.61
#